data_AF-A0A2D8QUF2-F1
#
_entry.id   AF-A0A2D8QUF2-F1
#
_cell.length_a   1.000
_cell.length_b   1.000
_cell.length_c   1.000
_cell.angle_alpha   90.00
_cell.angle_beta   90.00
_cell.angle_gamma   90.00
#
_symmetry.space_group_name_H-M   'P 1'
#
loop_
_entity.id
_entity.type
_entity.pdbx_description
1 polymer ?
#
loop_
_entity_poly.entity_id
_entity_poly.type
_entity_poly.pdbx_seq_one_letter_code
_entity_poly.pdbx_strand_id
1 'polypeptide(L)'
;MLGKKSISNQLMQGMSLIEVMIVISIMAVVLFIAVPEYQNYVQSARISVLNDNIQSIRLMQDERRNDLGEYIEGEYVPGVMTTLSSRLGWAPRTDADLVTYQVTCTTDGISSTVGECARSSGYTITATHSDAPNEPVSRTFNP
;
A
#
# COMPACT_ATOMS: atom_id res chain seq x y z
N MET A 1 34.99 -26.15 -65.29
CA MET A 1 33.60 -25.93 -64.87
C MET A 1 33.59 -25.65 -63.37
N LEU A 2 33.44 -24.40 -62.94
CA LEU A 2 33.33 -24.05 -61.51
C LEU A 2 32.14 -23.10 -61.36
N GLY A 3 31.02 -23.66 -60.88
CA GLY A 3 29.76 -22.97 -60.68
C GLY A 3 29.85 -21.97 -59.54
N LYS A 4 29.58 -20.70 -59.84
CA LYS A 4 29.57 -19.59 -58.89
C LYS A 4 28.30 -19.70 -58.02
N LYS A 5 28.46 -20.09 -56.75
CA LYS A 5 27.36 -20.17 -55.77
C LYS A 5 26.94 -18.74 -55.38
N SER A 6 25.73 -18.35 -55.76
CA SER A 6 25.12 -17.06 -55.41
C SER A 6 24.82 -17.04 -53.90
N ILE A 7 25.42 -16.10 -53.18
CA ILE A 7 25.08 -15.82 -51.77
C ILE A 7 23.77 -15.03 -51.82
N SER A 8 22.67 -15.70 -51.46
CA SER A 8 21.34 -15.09 -51.37
C SER A 8 21.33 -14.05 -50.24
N ASN A 9 21.32 -12.77 -50.62
CA ASN A 9 21.11 -11.63 -49.72
C ASN A 9 19.70 -11.75 -49.14
N GLN A 10 19.57 -12.19 -47.90
CA GLN A 10 18.31 -12.06 -47.18
C GLN A 10 18.09 -10.56 -46.95
N LEU A 11 17.09 -10.00 -47.63
CA LEU A 11 16.72 -8.59 -47.55
C LEU A 11 16.50 -8.21 -46.08
N MET A 12 17.38 -7.39 -45.52
CA MET A 12 17.08 -6.63 -44.32
C MET A 12 15.96 -5.64 -44.69
N GLN A 13 14.71 -6.04 -44.53
CA GLN A 13 13.56 -5.15 -44.69
C GLN A 13 13.51 -4.21 -43.49
N GLY A 14 13.80 -2.93 -43.71
CA GLY A 14 13.60 -1.89 -42.70
C GLY A 14 12.12 -1.48 -42.63
N MET A 15 11.65 -1.18 -41.42
CA MET A 15 10.31 -0.58 -41.21
C MET A 15 10.21 0.79 -41.88
N SER A 16 9.03 1.15 -42.37
CA SER A 16 8.78 2.49 -42.91
C SER A 16 8.61 3.53 -41.80
N LEU A 17 9.00 4.78 -42.05
CA LEU A 17 8.80 5.87 -41.10
C LEU A 17 7.31 6.09 -40.81
N ILE A 18 6.46 5.97 -41.84
CA ILE A 18 5.00 6.12 -41.68
C ILE A 18 4.42 4.99 -40.81
N GLU A 19 5.01 3.79 -40.88
CA GLU A 19 4.57 2.63 -40.11
C GLU A 19 4.77 2.86 -38.61
N VAL A 20 5.96 3.36 -38.23
CA VAL A 20 6.23 3.74 -36.85
C VAL A 20 5.34 4.89 -36.40
N MET A 21 5.08 5.89 -37.25
CA MET A 21 4.23 7.05 -36.91
C MET A 21 2.79 6.65 -36.60
N ILE A 22 2.23 5.68 -37.32
CA ILE A 22 0.87 5.18 -37.05
C ILE A 22 0.86 4.37 -35.74
N VAL A 23 1.86 3.52 -35.52
CA VAL A 23 1.96 2.69 -34.31
C VAL A 23 2.05 3.57 -33.06
N ILE A 24 2.92 4.59 -33.05
CA ILE A 24 3.04 5.49 -31.89
C ILE A 24 1.75 6.29 -31.67
N SER A 25 1.02 6.63 -32.73
CA SER A 25 -0.24 7.37 -32.63
C SER A 25 -1.31 6.52 -31.93
N ILE A 26 -1.42 5.25 -32.30
CA ILE A 26 -2.34 4.31 -31.64
C ILE A 26 -1.90 4.07 -30.20
N MET A 27 -0.61 3.87 -29.95
CA MET A 27 -0.07 3.73 -28.60
C MET A 27 -0.37 4.94 -27.72
N ALA A 28 -0.27 6.16 -28.24
CA ALA A 28 -0.57 7.37 -27.49
C ALA A 28 -2.03 7.39 -27.00
N VAL A 29 -2.98 6.99 -27.84
CA VAL A 29 -4.39 6.88 -27.48
C VAL A 29 -4.61 5.83 -26.39
N VAL A 30 -3.97 4.67 -26.51
CA VAL A 30 -4.08 3.60 -25.49
C VAL A 30 -3.48 4.04 -24.17
N LEU A 31 -2.28 4.62 -24.18
CA LEU A 31 -1.58 5.07 -22.97
C LEU A 31 -2.33 6.19 -22.25
N PHE A 32 -3.01 7.06 -22.99
CA PHE A 32 -3.83 8.12 -22.41
C PHE A 32 -4.92 7.56 -21.49
N ILE A 33 -5.51 6.42 -21.83
CA ILE A 33 -6.53 5.74 -21.00
C ILE A 33 -5.87 4.85 -19.94
N ALA A 34 -4.85 4.09 -20.34
CA ALA A 34 -4.26 3.05 -19.50
C ALA A 34 -3.51 3.61 -18.26
N VAL A 35 -2.84 4.76 -18.39
CA VAL A 35 -2.04 5.33 -17.28
C VAL A 35 -2.90 5.73 -16.08
N PRO A 36 -3.94 6.58 -16.21
CA PRO A 36 -4.77 6.95 -15.06
C PRO A 36 -5.55 5.76 -14.50
N GLU A 37 -5.99 4.82 -15.34
CA GLU A 37 -6.69 3.61 -14.90
C GLU A 37 -5.78 2.72 -14.04
N TYR A 38 -4.54 2.49 -14.47
CA TYR A 38 -3.57 1.71 -13.71
C TYR A 38 -3.24 2.35 -12.35
N GLN A 39 -3.10 3.69 -12.31
CA GLN A 39 -2.88 4.40 -11.05
C GLN A 39 -4.02 4.19 -10.06
N ASN A 40 -5.27 4.30 -10.52
CA ASN A 40 -6.46 4.04 -9.68
C ASN A 40 -6.53 2.59 -9.18
N TYR A 41 -6.14 1.63 -10.04
CA TYR A 41 -6.10 0.22 -9.66
C TYR A 41 -5.08 -0.04 -8.53
N VAL A 42 -3.86 0.48 -8.65
CA VAL A 42 -2.81 0.33 -7.63
C VAL A 42 -3.22 1.00 -6.32
N GLN A 43 -3.82 2.20 -6.39
CA GLN A 43 -4.33 2.90 -5.22
C GLN A 43 -5.41 2.08 -4.50
N SER A 44 -6.37 1.52 -5.26
CA SER A 44 -7.46 0.71 -4.70
C SER A 44 -6.94 -0.58 -4.06
N ALA A 45 -5.99 -1.26 -4.71
CA ALA A 45 -5.34 -2.45 -4.17
C ALA A 45 -4.61 -2.14 -2.87
N ARG A 46 -3.85 -1.04 -2.83
CA ARG A 46 -3.18 -0.55 -1.62
C ARG A 46 -4.18 -0.31 -0.49
N ILE A 47 -5.24 0.45 -0.76
CA ILE A 47 -6.27 0.74 0.25
C ILE A 47 -6.92 -0.55 0.77
N SER A 48 -7.12 -1.56 -0.07
CA SER A 48 -7.63 -2.87 0.37
C SER A 48 -6.70 -3.50 1.42
N VAL A 49 -5.40 -3.58 1.14
CA VAL A 49 -4.39 -4.13 2.06
C VAL A 49 -4.34 -3.33 3.37
N LEU A 50 -4.39 -1.99 3.29
CA LEU A 50 -4.42 -1.14 4.48
C LEU A 50 -5.65 -1.44 5.35
N ASN A 51 -6.83 -1.60 4.74
CA ASN A 51 -8.05 -1.94 5.48
C ASN A 51 -7.97 -3.32 6.13
N ASP A 52 -7.44 -4.32 5.43
CA ASP A 52 -7.31 -5.68 5.96
C ASP A 52 -6.39 -5.70 7.20
N ASN A 53 -5.27 -4.98 7.14
CA ASN A 53 -4.37 -4.82 8.28
C ASN A 53 -5.04 -4.03 9.42
N ILE A 54 -5.79 -2.96 9.14
CA ILE A 54 -6.57 -2.23 10.16
C ILE A 54 -7.57 -3.16 10.86
N GLN A 55 -8.27 -4.04 10.14
CA GLN A 55 -9.17 -5.02 10.76
C GLN A 55 -8.42 -6.01 11.65
N SER A 56 -7.20 -6.39 11.27
CA SER A 56 -6.39 -7.28 12.11
C SER A 56 -5.92 -6.61 13.41
N ILE A 57 -5.55 -5.31 13.37
CA ILE A 57 -5.25 -4.53 14.57
C ILE A 57 -6.51 -4.45 15.44
N ARG A 58 -7.67 -4.17 14.84
CA ARG A 58 -8.95 -4.12 15.57
C ARG A 58 -9.22 -5.40 16.33
N LEU A 59 -9.05 -6.56 15.69
CA LEU A 59 -9.29 -7.85 16.34
C LEU A 59 -8.41 -8.03 17.59
N MET A 60 -7.12 -7.69 17.49
CA MET A 60 -6.20 -7.78 18.64
C MET A 60 -6.50 -6.74 19.73
N GLN A 61 -6.94 -5.54 19.35
CA GLN A 61 -7.40 -4.52 20.30
C GLN A 61 -8.67 -4.99 21.04
N ASP A 62 -9.62 -5.61 20.34
CA ASP A 62 -10.84 -6.15 20.92
C ASP A 62 -10.53 -7.34 21.87
N GLU A 63 -9.61 -8.22 21.50
CA GLU A 63 -9.10 -9.28 22.39
C GLU A 63 -8.47 -8.69 23.66
N ARG A 64 -7.55 -7.73 23.50
CA ARG A 64 -6.94 -7.06 24.65
C ARG A 64 -7.97 -6.39 25.55
N ARG A 65 -8.99 -5.74 24.97
CA ARG A 65 -10.03 -5.10 25.76
C ARG A 65 -10.87 -6.11 26.54
N ASN A 66 -11.12 -7.29 25.98
CA ASN A 66 -11.81 -8.35 26.72
C ASN A 66 -10.97 -8.86 27.90
N ASP A 67 -9.65 -8.93 27.73
CA ASP A 67 -8.75 -9.46 28.77
C ASP A 67 -8.40 -8.42 29.87
N LEU A 68 -8.14 -7.17 29.48
CA LEU A 68 -7.59 -6.12 30.34
C LEU A 68 -8.53 -4.91 30.54
N GLY A 69 -9.63 -4.84 29.79
CA GLY A 69 -10.61 -3.75 29.88
C GLY A 69 -10.18 -2.44 29.22
N GLU A 70 -9.16 -2.48 28.35
CA GLU A 70 -8.55 -1.29 27.73
C GLU A 70 -8.06 -1.56 26.30
N TYR A 71 -7.94 -0.48 25.53
CA TYR A 71 -7.25 -0.47 24.24
C TYR A 71 -5.84 0.11 24.40
N ILE A 72 -4.90 -0.21 23.51
CA ILE A 72 -3.61 0.48 23.45
C ILE A 72 -3.61 1.60 22.42
N GLU A 73 -2.70 2.54 22.61
CA GLU A 73 -2.30 3.47 21.57
C GLU A 73 -0.84 3.35 21.18
N GLY A 74 -0.45 4.14 20.18
CA GLY A 74 0.89 4.27 19.68
C GLY A 74 1.02 3.73 18.26
N GLU A 75 2.22 3.34 17.86
CA GLU A 75 2.57 3.24 16.45
C GLU A 75 3.13 1.86 16.08
N TYR A 76 3.10 1.54 14.79
CA TYR A 76 3.93 0.57 14.09
C TYR A 76 4.76 1.33 13.04
N VAL A 77 6.08 1.23 13.15
CA VAL A 77 7.02 1.76 12.15
C VAL A 77 7.84 0.60 11.60
N PRO A 78 7.99 0.48 10.27
CA PRO A 78 8.85 -0.53 9.65
C PRO A 78 10.24 -0.64 10.26
N GLY A 79 10.70 -1.86 10.54
CA GLY A 79 12.07 -2.12 11.00
C GLY A 79 12.41 -1.64 12.42
N VAL A 80 11.44 -1.09 13.15
CA VAL A 80 11.63 -0.61 14.54
C VAL A 80 10.59 -1.25 15.45
N MET A 81 10.99 -1.64 16.65
CA MET A 81 10.04 -2.10 17.66
C MET A 81 9.34 -0.93 18.34
N THR A 82 8.02 -0.90 18.19
CA THR A 82 7.13 0.15 18.69
C THR A 82 6.01 -0.46 19.53
N THR A 83 5.04 0.35 19.99
CA THR A 83 3.99 -0.12 20.92
C THR A 83 3.09 -1.19 20.31
N LEU A 84 2.74 -1.10 19.02
CA LEU A 84 1.91 -2.12 18.37
C LEU A 84 2.63 -3.47 18.34
N SER A 85 3.93 -3.52 18.03
CA SER A 85 4.66 -4.78 18.01
C SER A 85 5.02 -5.31 19.39
N SER A 86 5.36 -4.44 20.34
CA SER A 86 5.82 -4.85 21.67
C SER A 86 4.70 -5.10 22.68
N ARG A 87 3.61 -4.32 22.64
CA ARG A 87 2.50 -4.40 23.61
C ARG A 87 1.26 -5.10 23.06
N LEU A 88 0.92 -4.87 21.79
CA LEU A 88 -0.18 -5.61 21.14
C LEU A 88 0.28 -6.96 20.58
N GLY A 89 1.59 -7.12 20.34
CA GLY A 89 2.11 -8.28 19.61
C GLY A 89 1.71 -8.27 18.12
N TRP A 90 1.33 -7.11 17.59
CA TRP A 90 0.85 -6.99 16.22
C TRP A 90 1.98 -6.62 15.25
N ALA A 91 1.95 -7.25 14.07
CA ALA A 91 2.75 -6.86 12.92
C ALA A 91 1.90 -7.03 11.64
N PRO A 92 2.10 -6.17 10.62
CA PRO A 92 1.39 -6.28 9.36
C PRO A 92 1.78 -7.59 8.65
N ARG A 93 0.80 -8.21 7.98
CA ARG A 93 1.01 -9.49 7.28
C ARG A 93 1.68 -9.32 5.92
N THR A 94 1.70 -8.11 5.37
CA THR A 94 2.24 -7.75 4.05
C THR A 94 2.75 -6.31 4.06
N ASP A 95 3.74 -5.99 3.22
CA ASP A 95 4.28 -4.64 2.98
C ASP A 95 4.70 -3.86 4.24
N ALA A 96 5.22 -4.61 5.23
CA ALA A 96 5.69 -4.12 6.52
C ALA A 96 6.76 -3.02 6.42
N ASP A 97 7.44 -2.91 5.26
CA ASP A 97 8.52 -1.98 4.98
C ASP A 97 8.06 -0.61 4.48
N LEU A 98 6.80 -0.51 4.03
CA LEU A 98 6.28 0.67 3.34
C LEU A 98 5.11 1.33 4.07
N VAL A 99 4.58 0.71 5.12
CA VAL A 99 3.38 1.20 5.80
C VAL A 99 3.62 1.44 7.29
N THR A 100 3.31 2.66 7.71
CA THR A 100 3.25 3.05 9.12
C THR A 100 1.80 3.00 9.59
N TYR A 101 1.55 2.45 10.79
CA TYR A 101 0.23 2.46 11.43
C TYR A 101 0.28 3.24 12.72
N GLN A 102 -0.61 4.20 12.90
CA GLN A 102 -0.74 4.96 14.12
C GLN A 102 -2.11 4.72 14.74
N VAL A 103 -2.13 4.37 16.02
CA VAL A 103 -3.33 4.24 16.84
C VAL A 103 -3.36 5.41 17.81
N THR A 104 -4.44 6.17 17.78
CA THR A 104 -4.66 7.31 18.68
C THR A 104 -5.97 7.14 19.42
N CYS A 105 -5.98 7.38 20.74
CA CYS A 105 -7.22 7.37 21.49
C CYS A 105 -8.10 8.56 21.10
N THR A 106 -9.41 8.33 20.98
CA THR A 106 -10.34 9.37 20.52
C THR A 106 -10.52 10.50 21.55
N THR A 107 -10.36 10.20 22.84
CA THR A 107 -10.61 11.17 23.93
C THR A 107 -9.40 12.05 24.20
N ASP A 108 -8.19 11.51 24.08
CA ASP A 108 -6.96 12.21 24.44
C ASP A 108 -6.22 12.76 23.21
N GLY A 109 -6.45 12.18 22.03
CA GLY A 109 -5.92 12.67 20.74
C GLY A 109 -4.39 12.63 20.60
N ILE A 110 -3.67 12.12 21.60
CA ILE A 110 -2.21 12.05 21.65
C ILE A 110 -1.81 10.59 21.55
N SER A 111 -1.03 10.21 20.55
CA SER A 111 -0.40 8.87 20.51
C SER A 111 0.72 8.82 21.57
N SER A 112 0.42 8.38 22.79
CA SER A 112 1.43 8.23 23.83
C SER A 112 2.20 6.92 23.64
N THR A 113 3.52 6.97 23.65
CA THR A 113 4.42 5.80 23.50
C THR A 113 4.31 4.78 24.64
N VAL A 114 3.48 5.07 25.66
CA VAL A 114 3.24 4.22 26.84
C VAL A 114 1.75 4.07 27.16
N GLY A 115 0.86 4.67 26.36
CA GLY A 115 -0.51 4.91 26.79
C GLY A 115 -1.50 3.80 26.45
N GLU A 116 -2.31 3.46 27.43
CA GLU A 116 -3.59 2.79 27.20
C GLU A 116 -4.65 3.88 26.98
N CYS A 117 -5.64 3.60 26.16
CA CYS A 117 -6.78 4.49 26.05
C CYS A 117 -7.59 4.48 27.35
N ALA A 118 -8.15 5.64 27.71
CA ALA A 118 -9.18 5.70 28.74
C ALA A 118 -10.27 4.63 28.46
N ARG A 119 -10.77 3.94 29.49
CA ARG A 119 -11.69 2.78 29.32
C ARG A 119 -13.00 3.10 28.60
N SER A 120 -13.40 4.36 28.63
CA SER A 120 -14.56 4.90 27.91
C SER A 120 -14.22 5.48 26.54
N SER A 121 -12.96 5.39 26.10
CA SER A 121 -12.48 5.92 24.83
C SER A 121 -12.49 4.86 23.75
N GLY A 122 -12.75 5.31 22.54
CA GLY A 122 -12.44 4.55 21.33
C GLY A 122 -11.01 4.82 20.87
N TYR A 123 -10.67 4.32 19.70
CA TYR A 123 -9.39 4.62 19.05
C TYR A 123 -9.58 4.82 17.55
N THR A 124 -8.68 5.59 16.95
CA THR A 124 -8.56 5.75 15.51
C THR A 124 -7.26 5.11 15.05
N ILE A 125 -7.35 4.24 14.04
CA ILE A 125 -6.18 3.72 13.35
C ILE A 125 -6.00 4.52 12.07
N THR A 126 -4.81 5.06 11.87
CA THR A 126 -4.37 5.75 10.66
C THR A 126 -3.22 4.97 10.03
N ALA A 127 -3.41 4.48 8.81
CA ALA A 127 -2.39 3.80 8.04
C ALA A 127 -1.87 4.71 6.92
N THR A 128 -0.55 4.85 6.84
CA THR A 128 0.12 5.73 5.87
C THR A 128 1.14 4.91 5.09
N HIS A 129 0.99 4.88 3.76
CA HIS A 129 1.95 4.21 2.87
C HIS A 129 3.01 5.21 2.38
N SER A 130 4.28 4.80 2.31
CA SER A 130 5.43 5.63 1.93
C SER A 130 5.27 6.33 0.57
N ASP A 131 4.72 5.61 -0.42
CA ASP A 131 4.50 6.13 -1.77
C ASP A 131 3.25 7.01 -1.91
N ALA A 132 2.37 7.07 -0.91
CA ALA A 132 1.21 7.96 -0.89
C ALA A 132 1.01 8.57 0.52
N PRO A 133 1.97 9.38 0.98
CA PRO A 133 1.97 9.90 2.36
C PRO A 133 0.82 10.88 2.61
N ASN A 134 0.27 11.47 1.54
CA ASN A 134 -0.83 12.43 1.62
C ASN A 134 -2.22 11.78 1.50
N GLU A 135 -2.29 10.45 1.39
CA GLU A 135 -3.54 9.69 1.25
C GLU A 135 -3.67 8.62 2.35
N PRO A 136 -3.65 9.02 3.63
CA PRO A 136 -3.76 8.05 4.73
C PRO A 136 -5.16 7.44 4.79
N VAL A 137 -5.22 6.16 5.19
CA VAL A 137 -6.49 5.47 5.44
C VAL A 137 -6.73 5.46 6.94
N SER A 138 -7.76 6.17 7.38
CA SER A 138 -8.16 6.22 8.80
C SER A 138 -9.48 5.51 9.06
N ARG A 139 -9.57 4.79 10.20
CA ARG A 139 -10.80 4.16 10.71
C ARG A 139 -10.91 4.39 12.20
N THR A 140 -12.06 4.89 12.64
CA THR A 140 -12.36 5.10 14.06
C THR A 140 -13.26 4.00 14.58
N PHE A 141 -12.91 3.48 15.75
CA PHE A 141 -13.64 2.44 16.46
C PHE A 141 -14.07 3.00 17.80
N ASN A 142 -15.37 2.90 18.07
CA ASN A 142 -15.96 3.31 19.33
C ASN A 142 -15.92 2.13 20.32
N PRO A 143 -15.90 2.42 21.64
CA PRO A 143 -15.80 1.42 22.71
C PRO A 143 -17.03 0.53 22.86
#